data_AF-A0A9N9SUL1-F1
#
_entry.id   AF-A0A9N9SUL1-F1
#
_cell.length_a   1.000
_cell.length_b   1.000
_cell.length_c   1.000
_cell.angle_alpha   90.00
_cell.angle_beta   90.00
_cell.angle_gamma   90.00
#
_symmetry.space_group_name_H-M   'P 1'
#
loop_
_entity.id
_entity.type
_entity.pdbx_description
1 polymer ?
#
loop_
_entity_poly.entity_id
_entity_poly.type
_entity_poly.pdbx_seq_one_letter_code
_entity_poly.pdbx_strand_id
1 'polypeptide(L)'
;MNDININISVGSKKRKTEGPVANAASEVAVLGHVHLNPMISMRQLAATSIINRTSVQVILKMNKFHSFKIHLLQKLNGDDYDRSL
;
A
#
# COMPACT_ATOMS: atom_id res chain seq x y z
N MET A 1 -0.36 48.08 -25.66
CA MET A 1 -0.92 46.91 -24.95
C MET A 1 0.08 45.79 -25.14
N ASN A 2 0.84 45.45 -24.10
CA ASN A 2 1.87 44.40 -24.17
C ASN A 2 1.45 43.30 -23.20
N ASP A 3 1.12 42.13 -23.74
CA ASP A 3 0.70 40.98 -22.94
C ASP A 3 1.91 40.32 -22.29
N ILE A 4 1.86 40.15 -20.97
CA ILE A 4 2.87 39.42 -20.20
C ILE A 4 2.59 37.92 -20.37
N ASN A 5 3.42 37.24 -21.15
CA ASN A 5 3.35 35.79 -21.32
C ASN A 5 3.92 35.09 -20.08
N ILE A 6 3.04 34.58 -19.21
CA ILE A 6 3.43 33.80 -18.03
C ILE A 6 3.49 32.31 -18.41
N ASN A 7 4.69 31.83 -18.72
CA ASN A 7 4.95 30.41 -18.91
C ASN A 7 4.97 29.69 -17.55
N ILE A 8 3.84 29.09 -17.15
CA ILE A 8 3.76 28.27 -15.93
C ILE A 8 4.07 26.81 -16.28
N SER A 9 5.34 26.44 -16.13
CA SER A 9 5.74 25.02 -16.18
C SER A 9 5.37 24.33 -14.88
N VAL A 10 4.25 23.59 -14.87
CA VAL A 10 3.82 22.71 -13.76
C VAL A 10 4.59 21.39 -13.82
N GLY A 11 5.88 21.42 -13.52
CA GLY A 11 6.67 20.22 -13.27
C GLY A 11 6.35 19.64 -11.89
N SER A 12 5.89 18.38 -11.83
CA SER A 12 5.71 17.68 -10.55
C SER A 12 7.07 17.46 -9.87
N LYS A 13 7.35 18.23 -8.81
CA LYS A 13 8.59 18.11 -8.03
C LYS A 13 8.66 16.72 -7.41
N LYS A 14 9.54 15.85 -7.94
CA LYS A 14 9.81 14.53 -7.35
C LYS A 14 10.40 14.75 -5.96
N ARG A 15 9.64 14.38 -4.92
CA ARG A 15 10.14 14.40 -3.54
C ARG A 15 11.28 13.39 -3.43
N LYS A 16 12.48 13.85 -3.05
CA LYS A 16 13.52 12.95 -2.55
C LYS A 16 13.02 12.41 -1.21
N THR A 17 12.43 11.21 -1.24
CA THR A 17 12.13 10.49 -0.01
C THR A 17 13.43 9.84 0.41
N GLU A 18 14.01 10.30 1.51
CA GLU A 18 15.07 9.56 2.18
C GLU A 18 14.52 8.16 2.47
N GLY A 19 15.35 7.12 2.27
CA GLY A 19 14.94 5.74 2.51
C GLY A 19 14.30 5.63 3.89
N PRO A 20 13.35 4.70 4.09
CA PRO A 20 12.65 4.64 5.37
C PRO A 20 13.69 4.51 6.48
N VAL A 21 13.52 5.27 7.56
CA VAL A 21 14.19 4.99 8.83
C VAL A 21 13.58 3.70 9.36
N ALA A 22 13.90 2.59 8.71
CA ALA A 22 13.52 1.25 9.08
C ALA A 22 14.79 0.60 9.58
N ASN A 23 14.96 0.62 10.90
CA ASN A 23 15.88 -0.31 11.53
C ASN A 23 15.52 -1.73 11.04
N ALA A 24 16.51 -2.58 10.78
CA ALA A 24 16.28 -3.96 10.36
C ALA A 24 15.30 -4.68 11.30
N ALA A 25 15.35 -4.39 12.60
CA ALA A 25 14.40 -4.92 13.59
C ALA A 25 12.94 -4.53 13.30
N SER A 26 12.71 -3.28 12.90
CA SER A 26 11.39 -2.75 12.56
C SER A 26 10.82 -3.41 11.29
N GLU A 27 11.67 -3.62 10.30
CA GLU A 27 11.29 -4.32 9.07
C GLU A 27 10.89 -5.78 9.35
N VAL A 28 11.71 -6.51 10.13
CA VAL A 28 11.40 -7.89 10.54
C VAL A 28 10.09 -7.96 11.32
N ALA A 29 9.84 -7.00 12.23
CA ALA A 29 8.59 -6.96 12.99
C ALA A 29 7.37 -6.77 12.08
N VAL A 30 7.44 -5.83 11.13
CA VAL A 30 6.35 -5.55 10.16
C VAL A 30 6.09 -6.79 9.28
N LEU A 31 7.15 -7.38 8.72
CA LEU A 31 7.04 -8.55 7.86
C LEU A 31 6.53 -9.78 8.62
N GLY A 32 6.95 -9.98 9.88
CA GLY A 32 6.46 -11.07 10.73
C GLY A 32 4.96 -10.97 11.00
N HIS A 33 4.46 -9.77 11.36
CA HIS A 33 3.02 -9.56 11.57
C HIS A 33 2.20 -9.82 10.31
N VAL A 34 2.71 -9.38 9.16
CA VAL A 34 2.06 -9.59 7.86
C VAL A 34 2.07 -11.06 7.45
N HIS A 35 3.13 -11.79 7.77
CA HIS A 35 3.19 -13.23 7.52
C HIS A 35 2.17 -14.00 8.35
N LEU A 36 2.00 -13.63 9.63
CA LEU A 36 1.01 -14.25 10.52
C LEU A 36 -0.43 -13.91 10.13
N ASN A 37 -0.69 -12.67 9.70
CA ASN A 37 -2.00 -12.24 9.26
C ASN A 37 -1.91 -11.37 7.99
N PRO A 38 -2.01 -11.99 6.80
CA PRO A 38 -1.93 -11.28 5.53
C PRO A 38 -3.07 -10.27 5.28
N MET A 39 -4.18 -10.39 6.03
CA MET A 39 -5.36 -9.53 5.93
C MET A 39 -5.29 -8.32 6.87
N ILE A 40 -4.21 -8.18 7.65
CA ILE A 40 -4.06 -7.08 8.59
C ILE A 40 -4.04 -5.73 7.86
N SER A 41 -4.83 -4.77 8.36
CA SER A 41 -4.84 -3.43 7.78
C SER A 41 -3.53 -2.70 8.08
N MET A 42 -3.08 -1.85 7.16
CA MET A 42 -1.88 -1.01 7.36
C MET A 42 -1.97 -0.12 8.61
N ARG A 43 -3.18 0.29 9.01
CA ARG A 43 -3.41 1.08 10.22
C ARG A 43 -3.18 0.27 11.48
N GLN A 44 -3.69 -0.96 11.52
CA GLN A 44 -3.43 -1.89 12.63
C GLN A 44 -1.96 -2.24 12.69
N LEU A 45 -1.34 -2.55 11.56
CA LEU A 45 0.07 -2.89 11.47
C LEU A 45 0.97 -1.78 12.03
N ALA A 46 0.71 -0.52 11.67
CA ALA A 46 1.40 0.64 12.22
C ALA A 46 1.26 0.78 13.75
N ALA A 47 0.05 0.51 14.28
CA ALA A 47 -0.20 0.56 15.72
C ALA A 47 0.53 -0.57 16.47
N THR A 48 0.53 -1.80 15.92
CA THR A 48 1.17 -2.96 16.54
C THR A 48 2.70 -2.88 16.47
N SER A 49 3.24 -2.38 15.37
CA SER A 49 4.69 -2.29 15.18
C SER A 49 5.30 -0.98 15.71
N ILE A 50 4.49 -0.05 16.22
CA ILE A 50 4.93 1.30 16.69
C ILE A 50 5.74 2.03 15.59
N ILE A 51 5.31 1.88 14.34
CA ILE A 51 5.96 2.51 13.19
C ILE A 51 4.94 3.37 12.47
N ASN A 52 5.38 4.52 11.98
CA ASN A 52 4.50 5.38 11.20
C ASN A 52 3.99 4.63 9.95
N ARG A 53 2.71 4.82 9.64
CA ARG A 53 2.02 4.19 8.50
C ARG A 53 2.77 4.38 7.18
N THR A 54 3.38 5.56 6.97
CA THR A 54 4.16 5.85 5.76
C THR A 54 5.38 4.92 5.65
N SER A 55 6.11 4.70 6.74
CA SER A 55 7.27 3.80 6.76
C SER A 55 6.86 2.35 6.56
N VAL A 56 5.76 1.91 7.20
CA VAL A 56 5.16 0.59 6.93
C VAL A 56 4.85 0.42 5.45
N GLN A 57 4.21 1.41 4.82
CA GLN A 57 3.89 1.36 3.39
C GLN A 57 5.16 1.24 2.51
N VAL A 58 6.24 1.93 2.86
CA VAL A 58 7.51 1.83 2.14
C VAL A 58 8.13 0.44 2.31
N ILE A 59 8.19 -0.08 3.53
CA ILE A 59 8.68 -1.44 3.83
C ILE A 59 7.92 -2.49 3.01
N LEU A 60 6.59 -2.42 3.00
CA LEU A 60 5.76 -3.35 2.23
C LEU A 60 6.01 -3.24 0.72
N LYS A 61 6.19 -2.03 0.20
CA LYS A 61 6.52 -1.81 -1.22
C LYS A 61 7.90 -2.37 -1.58
N MET A 62 8.91 -2.16 -0.74
CA MET A 62 10.26 -2.68 -0.95
C MET A 62 10.29 -4.21 -0.98
N ASN A 63 9.50 -4.83 -0.11
CA ASN A 63 9.37 -6.28 -0.02
C ASN A 63 8.33 -6.88 -0.99
N LYS A 64 7.83 -6.10 -1.96
CA LYS A 64 6.84 -6.53 -2.96
C LYS A 64 5.57 -7.15 -2.35
N PHE A 65 5.21 -6.77 -1.13
CA PHE A 65 4.00 -7.26 -0.48
C PHE A 65 2.78 -6.54 -1.06
N HIS A 66 1.77 -7.29 -1.50
CA HIS A 66 0.53 -6.75 -2.06
C HIS A 66 -0.63 -7.20 -1.17
N SER A 67 -1.13 -6.27 -0.34
CA SER A 67 -2.15 -6.53 0.69
C SER A 67 -3.52 -6.94 0.12
N PHE A 68 -3.70 -6.89 -1.20
CA PHE A 68 -4.94 -7.22 -1.88
C PHE A 68 -4.69 -8.34 -2.89
N LYS A 69 -4.51 -9.57 -2.38
CA LYS A 69 -4.78 -10.73 -3.23
C LYS A 69 -6.29 -10.76 -3.41
N ILE A 70 -6.75 -10.63 -4.65
CA ILE A 70 -8.17 -10.79 -4.97
C ILE A 70 -8.52 -12.23 -4.58
N HIS A 71 -9.18 -12.38 -3.44
CA HIS A 71 -9.73 -13.67 -3.04
C HIS A 71 -11.07 -13.80 -3.74
N LEU A 72 -11.20 -14.81 -4.60
CA LEU A 72 -12.48 -15.19 -5.18
C LEU A 72 -13.37 -15.71 -4.04
N LEU A 73 -14.14 -14.80 -3.44
CA LEU A 73 -15.05 -15.11 -2.31
C LEU A 73 -16.30 -15.84 -2.77
N GLN A 74 -16.62 -15.77 -4.06
CA GLN A 74 -17.76 -16.44 -4.65
C GLN A 74 -17.35 -17.82 -5.15
N LYS A 75 -17.79 -18.85 -4.44
CA LYS A 75 -17.84 -20.22 -4.97
C LYS A 75 -19.10 -20.26 -5.85
N LEU A 76 -18.92 -20.27 -7.17
CA LEU A 76 -20.02 -20.53 -8.10
C LEU A 76 -20.63 -21.88 -7.71
N ASN A 77 -21.86 -21.87 -7.21
CA ASN A 77 -22.63 -23.09 -7.03
C ASN A 77 -23.24 -23.47 -8.38
N GLY A 78 -23.41 -24.77 -8.64
CA GLY A 78 -23.85 -25.27 -9.96
C GLY A 78 -25.13 -24.62 -10.49
N ASP A 79 -26.03 -24.20 -9.60
CA ASP A 79 -27.31 -23.54 -9.93
C ASP A 79 -27.23 -22.01 -10.10
N ASP A 80 -26.07 -21.38 -9.87
CA ASP A 80 -25.94 -19.93 -10.02
C ASP A 80 -26.07 -19.48 -11.49
N TYR A 81 -25.89 -20.40 -12.45
CA TYR A 81 -26.06 -20.14 -13.88
C TYR A 81 -27.54 -19.97 -14.27
N ASP A 82 -28.45 -20.68 -13.60
CA ASP A 82 -29.88 -20.69 -13.93
C ASP A 82 -30.67 -19.55 -13.25
N ARG A 83 -30.08 -18.86 -12.26
CA ARG A 83 -30.72 -17.74 -11.55
C ARG A 83 -30.66 -16.39 -12.28
N SER A 84 -30.04 -16.33 -13.44
CA SER A 84 -29.96 -15.11 -14.27
C SER A 84 -31.02 -15.01 -15.37
N LEU A 85 -32.04 -15.87 -15.37
CA LEU A 85 -33.19 -15.81 -16.29
C LEU A 85 -34.38 -15.05 -15.69
#